data_AF-A0A520UCN1-F1
#
_entry.id   AF-A0A520UCN1-F1
#
_cell.length_a   1.000
_cell.length_b   1.000
_cell.length_c   1.000
_cell.angle_alpha   90.00
_cell.angle_beta   90.00
_cell.angle_gamma   90.00
#
_symmetry.space_group_name_H-M   'P 1'
#
loop_
_entity.id
_entity.type
_entity.pdbx_description
1 polymer ?
#
loop_
_entity_poly.entity_id
_entity_poly.type
_entity_poly.pdbx_seq_one_letter_code
_entity_poly.pdbx_strand_id
1 'polypeptide(L)'
;MRYSLYIIIIILFASCARRSSPSGGEIDSIPPVLIASNPKINSINFDKDEISLTFDEWVTLVELDKQLIISPPLEKKNYEIKPLSGITKKILINFLDSLQENTTYTFNFGNSIVDNNEGNEMNFFSYTFSTGPTLDSLYLKGNIQDAFDIETEEFLSIQLYKIDSTYNDSIIFNTQPTYLANTLDSTNYRFSNLKEGQYILIALKDVSDNYFFDPFYDRIGFYDSLVSLPKDTLINLRLFKEETSIVWDKPNFINSEKIGFGYFGKLDMNKISLISKIPDTVNFRFTKEKDKDTINFWLSKNSIDSLQFKLKEVDTIKTLSVKFDRSKDSIIDSLSISNITKSVIDLTEKFKLSSDLPINKISDSLIFIRNIDSILIPFKSSINSNLDEITLDFDVKPQDDYSIYILPNAIIDIRGGTNDTLGFKTLSQSLEDYGNVYLNVIRDDDSEYILQMVNSNNEIVREYDSITSDGVYNFELIRPGKYIFRMIKDKNGNKIWDTGNYLQKVQPEDVYYSNFELDIRANWDFNETFNLKIIKIDSTLIKTDSIN
;
A
#
# COMPACT_ATOMS: atom_id res chain seq x y z
N MET A 1 -57.34 67.18 -7.10
CA MET A 1 -57.79 65.95 -7.79
C MET A 1 -56.91 65.47 -8.95
N ARG A 2 -55.97 66.25 -9.52
CA ARG A 2 -55.09 65.76 -10.61
C ARG A 2 -53.90 64.90 -10.15
N TYR A 3 -53.31 65.17 -8.99
CA TYR A 3 -52.14 64.41 -8.49
C TYR A 3 -52.50 63.06 -7.83
N SER A 4 -53.75 62.89 -7.40
CA SER A 4 -54.21 61.64 -6.78
C SER A 4 -54.35 60.49 -7.79
N LEU A 5 -54.58 60.81 -9.07
CA LEU A 5 -54.72 59.81 -10.13
C LEU A 5 -53.36 59.22 -10.57
N TYR A 6 -52.29 60.04 -10.52
CA TYR A 6 -50.93 59.61 -10.87
C TYR A 6 -50.33 58.67 -9.81
N ILE A 7 -50.66 58.87 -8.53
CA ILE A 7 -50.21 57.98 -7.45
C ILE A 7 -50.87 56.60 -7.53
N ILE A 8 -52.13 56.52 -7.99
CA ILE A 8 -52.84 55.23 -8.16
C ILE A 8 -52.31 54.45 -9.37
N ILE A 9 -51.87 55.12 -10.43
CA ILE A 9 -51.28 54.46 -11.62
C ILE A 9 -49.87 53.91 -11.32
N ILE A 10 -49.09 54.53 -10.44
CA ILE A 10 -47.75 54.04 -10.06
C ILE A 10 -47.82 52.77 -9.18
N ILE A 11 -48.87 52.59 -8.38
CA ILE A 11 -49.04 51.40 -7.52
C ILE A 11 -49.44 50.15 -8.34
N LEU A 12 -50.04 50.32 -9.53
CA LEU A 12 -50.42 49.19 -10.40
C LEU A 12 -49.25 48.54 -11.15
N PHE A 13 -48.08 49.18 -11.20
CA PHE A 13 -46.86 48.59 -11.81
C PHE A 13 -45.89 47.98 -10.79
N ALA A 14 -46.20 48.04 -9.48
CA ALA A 14 -45.37 47.45 -8.43
C ALA A 14 -45.68 45.97 -8.13
N SER A 15 -46.68 45.38 -8.79
CA SER A 15 -46.97 43.94 -8.68
C SER A 15 -46.20 43.16 -9.75
N CYS A 16 -44.87 43.19 -9.67
CA CYS A 16 -44.05 42.15 -10.29
C CYS A 16 -44.28 40.86 -9.50
N ALA A 17 -44.98 39.90 -10.10
CA ALA A 17 -45.02 38.53 -9.60
C ALA A 17 -43.58 38.03 -9.44
N ARG A 18 -43.16 37.78 -8.20
CA ARG A 18 -41.91 37.07 -7.90
C ARG A 18 -42.03 35.68 -8.55
N ARG A 19 -41.25 35.40 -9.60
CA ARG A 19 -40.98 34.02 -9.99
C ARG A 19 -40.16 33.40 -8.86
N SER A 20 -40.81 32.77 -7.89
CA SER A 20 -40.14 31.75 -7.10
C SER A 20 -39.72 30.65 -8.07
N SER A 21 -38.48 30.18 -7.95
CA SER A 21 -38.08 28.92 -8.57
C SER A 21 -39.12 27.85 -8.16
N PRO A 22 -39.58 27.00 -9.08
CA PRO A 22 -40.40 25.86 -8.67
C PRO A 22 -39.62 25.09 -7.60
N SER A 23 -40.24 24.83 -6.45
CA SER A 23 -39.71 23.82 -5.53
C SER A 23 -39.73 22.51 -6.32
N GLY A 24 -38.56 21.92 -6.53
CA GLY A 24 -38.48 20.58 -7.13
C GLY A 24 -39.34 19.60 -6.35
N GLY A 25 -39.74 18.51 -7.01
CA GLY A 25 -40.37 17.38 -6.32
C GLY A 25 -39.45 16.79 -5.25
N GLU A 26 -39.96 15.80 -4.51
CA GLU A 26 -39.08 14.99 -3.66
C GLU A 26 -37.97 14.37 -4.52
N ILE A 27 -36.75 14.35 -3.99
CA ILE A 27 -35.61 13.73 -4.67
C ILE A 27 -35.94 12.24 -4.82
N ASP A 28 -35.82 11.72 -6.04
CA ASP A 28 -35.97 10.29 -6.28
C ASP A 28 -34.77 9.54 -5.69
N SER A 29 -35.06 8.53 -4.87
CA SER A 29 -34.05 7.68 -4.23
C SER A 29 -34.12 6.23 -4.70
N ILE A 30 -34.93 5.93 -5.73
CA ILE A 30 -35.15 4.59 -6.24
C ILE A 30 -34.10 4.30 -7.34
N PRO A 31 -33.32 3.20 -7.23
CA PRO A 31 -32.42 2.77 -8.30
C PRO A 31 -33.16 2.19 -9.51
N PRO A 32 -32.49 2.16 -10.69
CA PRO A 32 -33.09 1.60 -11.90
C PRO A 32 -33.34 0.10 -11.78
N VAL A 33 -34.36 -0.39 -12.49
CA VAL A 33 -34.78 -1.79 -12.45
C VAL A 33 -34.74 -2.42 -13.83
N LEU A 34 -34.20 -3.63 -13.92
CA LEU A 34 -34.26 -4.44 -15.13
C LEU A 34 -35.70 -4.92 -15.37
N ILE A 35 -36.34 -4.44 -16.44
CA ILE A 35 -37.70 -4.83 -16.83
C ILE A 35 -37.73 -5.98 -17.84
N ALA A 36 -36.68 -6.14 -18.64
CA ALA A 36 -36.60 -7.22 -19.62
C ALA A 36 -35.15 -7.56 -19.95
N SER A 37 -34.89 -8.85 -20.18
CA SER A 37 -33.65 -9.30 -20.80
C SER A 37 -33.94 -10.27 -21.94
N ASN A 38 -33.10 -10.25 -22.96
CA ASN A 38 -33.09 -11.25 -24.01
C ASN A 38 -31.65 -11.69 -24.33
N PRO A 39 -31.27 -12.95 -24.10
CA PRO A 39 -32.05 -14.02 -23.46
C PRO A 39 -32.51 -13.71 -22.03
N LYS A 40 -33.42 -14.52 -21.51
CA LYS A 40 -33.92 -14.36 -20.14
C LYS A 40 -32.78 -14.65 -19.15
N ILE A 41 -32.65 -13.83 -18.11
CA ILE A 41 -31.74 -14.09 -17.00
C ILE A 41 -31.93 -15.53 -16.47
N ASN A 42 -30.82 -16.19 -16.12
CA ASN A 42 -30.75 -17.59 -15.71
C ASN A 42 -31.17 -18.58 -16.82
N SER A 43 -30.94 -18.24 -18.09
CA SER A 43 -31.15 -19.16 -19.20
C SER A 43 -30.11 -20.28 -19.21
N ILE A 44 -30.53 -21.48 -19.58
CA ILE A 44 -29.68 -22.65 -19.85
C ILE A 44 -29.60 -22.90 -21.36
N ASN A 45 -28.62 -23.70 -21.80
CA ASN A 45 -28.33 -23.99 -23.20
C ASN A 45 -28.20 -22.70 -24.03
N PHE A 46 -27.51 -21.71 -23.48
CA PHE A 46 -27.29 -20.42 -24.10
C PHE A 46 -26.46 -20.57 -25.39
N ASP A 47 -26.98 -20.02 -26.49
CA ASP A 47 -26.46 -20.17 -27.85
C ASP A 47 -26.52 -18.86 -28.65
N LYS A 48 -26.47 -17.70 -27.97
CA LYS A 48 -26.61 -16.37 -28.59
C LYS A 48 -25.31 -15.57 -28.54
N ASP A 49 -25.10 -14.72 -29.54
CA ASP A 49 -23.93 -13.83 -29.60
C ASP A 49 -24.19 -12.46 -28.96
N GLU A 50 -25.43 -12.19 -28.53
CA GLU A 50 -25.82 -10.92 -27.92
C GLU A 50 -26.75 -11.16 -26.71
N ILE A 51 -26.54 -10.38 -25.65
CA ILE A 51 -27.47 -10.19 -24.54
C ILE A 51 -27.96 -8.74 -24.57
N SER A 52 -29.27 -8.55 -24.47
CA SER A 52 -29.93 -7.26 -24.34
C SER A 52 -30.56 -7.13 -22.96
N LEU A 53 -30.20 -6.09 -22.21
CA LEU A 53 -30.75 -5.73 -20.91
C LEU A 53 -31.51 -4.41 -21.04
N THR A 54 -32.80 -4.39 -20.68
CA THR A 54 -33.66 -3.21 -20.79
C THR A 54 -34.15 -2.78 -19.41
N PHE A 55 -34.03 -1.48 -19.12
CA PHE A 55 -34.39 -0.86 -17.84
C PHE A 55 -35.66 -0.01 -17.96
N ASP A 56 -36.35 0.21 -16.84
CA ASP A 56 -37.53 1.07 -16.75
C ASP A 56 -37.21 2.55 -16.99
N GLU A 57 -36.02 2.98 -16.59
CA GLU A 57 -35.54 4.34 -16.77
C GLU A 57 -34.24 4.45 -17.59
N TRP A 58 -33.76 5.68 -17.71
CA TRP A 58 -32.55 6.00 -18.45
C TRP A 58 -31.34 5.82 -17.55
N VAL A 59 -30.45 4.91 -17.92
CA VAL A 59 -29.23 4.61 -17.16
C VAL A 59 -27.98 5.05 -17.91
N THR A 60 -26.91 5.25 -17.15
CA THR A 60 -25.55 5.46 -17.65
C THR A 60 -24.61 4.45 -16.97
N LEU A 61 -23.57 4.05 -17.69
CA LEU A 61 -22.50 3.20 -17.16
C LEU A 61 -21.37 4.06 -16.58
N VAL A 62 -21.13 3.92 -15.28
CA VAL A 62 -20.10 4.66 -14.53
C VAL A 62 -18.99 3.69 -14.13
N GLU A 63 -17.74 4.02 -14.47
CA GLU A 63 -16.55 3.23 -14.13
C GLU A 63 -16.67 1.71 -14.40
N LEU A 64 -17.36 1.34 -15.49
CA LEU A 64 -17.65 -0.05 -15.84
C LEU A 64 -16.39 -0.94 -15.82
N ASP A 65 -15.26 -0.44 -16.34
CA ASP A 65 -14.01 -1.19 -16.40
C ASP A 65 -13.46 -1.61 -15.02
N LYS A 66 -13.78 -0.86 -13.96
CA LYS A 66 -13.39 -1.17 -12.57
C LYS A 66 -14.42 -2.04 -11.85
N GLN A 67 -15.69 -1.90 -12.20
CA GLN A 67 -16.83 -2.46 -11.48
C GLN A 67 -17.31 -3.80 -12.07
N LEU A 68 -17.15 -3.99 -13.38
CA LEU A 68 -17.62 -5.18 -14.07
C LEU A 68 -16.72 -6.39 -13.77
N ILE A 69 -17.32 -7.43 -13.21
CA ILE A 69 -16.67 -8.71 -12.95
C ILE A 69 -17.38 -9.77 -13.79
N ILE A 70 -16.60 -10.47 -14.61
CA ILE A 70 -17.09 -11.60 -15.41
C ILE A 70 -16.47 -12.88 -14.87
N SER A 71 -17.31 -13.86 -14.54
CA SER A 71 -16.86 -15.15 -14.01
C SER A 71 -17.56 -16.32 -14.73
N PRO A 72 -16.81 -17.26 -15.34
CA PRO A 72 -15.36 -17.25 -15.56
C PRO A 72 -14.88 -16.00 -16.32
N PRO A 73 -13.61 -15.56 -16.12
CA PRO A 73 -13.09 -14.38 -16.79
C PRO A 73 -13.07 -14.56 -18.32
N LEU A 74 -13.37 -13.47 -19.02
CA LEU A 74 -13.25 -13.36 -20.47
C LEU A 74 -12.17 -12.33 -20.81
N GLU A 75 -11.40 -12.58 -21.87
CA GLU A 75 -10.48 -11.57 -22.39
C GLU A 75 -11.26 -10.36 -22.91
N LYS A 76 -10.81 -9.14 -22.59
CA LYS A 76 -11.48 -7.88 -23.00
C LYS A 76 -11.69 -7.76 -24.51
N LYS A 77 -10.88 -8.44 -25.33
CA LYS A 77 -11.01 -8.45 -26.80
C LYS A 77 -12.15 -9.36 -27.31
N ASN A 78 -12.66 -10.25 -26.45
CA ASN A 78 -13.64 -11.28 -26.81
C ASN A 78 -15.08 -10.88 -26.53
N TYR A 79 -15.32 -9.68 -25.97
CA TYR A 79 -16.67 -9.16 -25.77
C TYR A 79 -16.70 -7.64 -25.90
N GLU A 80 -17.89 -7.08 -26.07
CA GLU A 80 -18.11 -5.65 -26.16
C GLU A 80 -19.41 -5.27 -25.46
N ILE A 81 -19.38 -4.25 -24.60
CA ILE A 81 -20.58 -3.72 -23.93
C ILE A 81 -20.95 -2.38 -24.55
N LYS A 82 -22.22 -2.19 -24.88
CA LYS A 82 -22.72 -0.95 -25.50
C LYS A 82 -24.01 -0.43 -24.85
N PRO A 83 -24.20 0.90 -24.82
CA PRO A 83 -23.18 1.93 -25.04
C PRO A 83 -22.26 2.06 -23.82
N LEU A 84 -20.96 2.32 -24.02
CA LEU A 84 -20.02 2.62 -22.93
C LEU A 84 -20.17 4.05 -22.39
N SER A 85 -20.79 4.94 -23.16
CA SER A 85 -20.99 6.34 -22.78
C SER A 85 -22.36 6.85 -23.25
N GLY A 86 -22.86 7.85 -22.54
CA GLY A 86 -24.18 8.42 -22.80
C GLY A 86 -25.30 7.69 -22.05
N ILE A 87 -26.52 8.04 -22.44
CA ILE A 87 -27.73 7.71 -21.72
C ILE A 87 -28.50 6.67 -22.52
N THR A 88 -28.93 5.57 -21.89
CA THR A 88 -29.63 4.49 -22.57
C THR A 88 -30.70 3.85 -21.69
N LYS A 89 -31.74 3.29 -22.29
CA LYS A 89 -32.62 2.33 -21.59
C LYS A 89 -32.21 0.88 -21.81
N LYS A 90 -31.18 0.66 -22.64
CA LYS A 90 -30.78 -0.67 -23.10
C LYS A 90 -29.26 -0.82 -23.13
N ILE A 91 -28.77 -1.82 -22.39
CA ILE A 91 -27.37 -2.26 -22.41
C ILE A 91 -27.29 -3.54 -23.27
N LEU A 92 -26.30 -3.59 -24.14
CA LEU A 92 -25.98 -4.73 -25.00
C LEU A 92 -24.65 -5.32 -24.58
N ILE A 93 -24.56 -6.65 -24.50
CA ILE A 93 -23.32 -7.40 -24.32
C ILE A 93 -23.17 -8.28 -25.56
N ASN A 94 -22.15 -8.02 -26.38
CA ASN A 94 -21.85 -8.78 -27.58
C ASN A 94 -20.65 -9.69 -27.33
N PHE A 95 -20.74 -10.94 -27.78
CA PHE A 95 -19.63 -11.88 -27.77
C PHE A 95 -18.94 -11.86 -29.14
N LEU A 96 -17.63 -11.69 -29.13
CA LEU A 96 -16.77 -11.63 -30.32
C LEU A 96 -16.01 -12.94 -30.54
N ASP A 97 -16.03 -13.83 -29.55
CA ASP A 97 -15.45 -15.16 -29.57
C ASP A 97 -16.42 -16.16 -28.92
N SER A 98 -16.18 -17.45 -29.15
CA SER A 98 -16.97 -18.55 -28.59
C SER A 98 -16.83 -18.66 -27.06
N LEU A 99 -17.94 -18.98 -26.40
CA LEU A 99 -17.99 -19.30 -24.97
C LEU A 99 -17.63 -20.76 -24.72
N GLN A 100 -17.12 -21.05 -23.52
CA GLN A 100 -16.84 -22.43 -23.11
C GLN A 100 -18.14 -23.24 -23.00
N GLU A 101 -18.12 -24.47 -23.48
CA GLU A 101 -19.25 -25.39 -23.38
C GLU A 101 -19.48 -25.85 -21.93
N ASN A 102 -20.75 -26.06 -21.55
CA ASN A 102 -21.15 -26.56 -20.23
C ASN A 102 -20.64 -25.70 -19.05
N THR A 103 -20.65 -24.38 -19.24
CA THR A 103 -20.13 -23.39 -18.30
C THR A 103 -21.21 -22.38 -17.91
N THR A 104 -21.30 -22.10 -16.61
CA THR A 104 -22.13 -21.02 -16.08
C THR A 104 -21.35 -19.72 -16.07
N TYR A 105 -21.82 -18.70 -16.79
CA TYR A 105 -21.24 -17.37 -16.82
C TYR A 105 -22.07 -16.40 -15.98
N THR A 106 -21.40 -15.50 -15.27
CA THR A 106 -22.01 -14.41 -14.51
C THR A 106 -21.32 -13.09 -14.88
N PHE A 107 -22.12 -12.10 -15.26
CA PHE A 107 -21.72 -10.72 -15.47
C PHE A 107 -22.24 -9.89 -14.29
N ASN A 108 -21.38 -9.54 -13.35
CA ASN A 108 -21.71 -8.69 -12.21
C ASN A 108 -21.25 -7.26 -12.52
N PHE A 109 -22.18 -6.32 -12.55
CA PHE A 109 -21.94 -4.92 -12.91
C PHE A 109 -21.46 -4.06 -11.74
N GLY A 110 -21.28 -4.63 -10.55
CA GLY A 110 -20.95 -3.87 -9.35
C GLY A 110 -21.96 -2.74 -9.15
N ASN A 111 -21.49 -1.51 -8.98
CA ASN A 111 -22.33 -0.31 -8.85
C ASN A 111 -22.33 0.55 -10.13
N SER A 112 -21.95 -0.02 -11.28
CA SER A 112 -21.75 0.75 -12.53
C SER A 112 -23.03 1.17 -13.26
N ILE A 113 -24.18 0.53 -12.98
CA ILE A 113 -25.45 0.90 -13.61
C ILE A 113 -26.11 1.95 -12.73
N VAL A 114 -26.15 3.18 -13.21
CA VAL A 114 -26.61 4.34 -12.45
C VAL A 114 -27.75 5.02 -13.19
N ASP A 115 -28.78 5.44 -12.46
CA ASP A 115 -29.79 6.35 -13.02
C ASP A 115 -29.13 7.66 -13.51
N ASN A 116 -29.65 8.18 -14.61
CA ASN A 116 -29.15 9.40 -15.23
C ASN A 116 -29.54 10.69 -14.48
N ASN A 117 -30.66 10.71 -13.74
CA ASN A 117 -31.22 11.94 -13.21
C ASN A 117 -30.69 12.30 -11.82
N GLU A 118 -30.91 11.42 -10.85
CA GLU A 118 -30.55 11.57 -9.43
C GLU A 118 -29.28 10.80 -9.06
N GLY A 119 -28.79 9.92 -9.95
CA GLY A 119 -27.53 9.21 -9.75
C GLY A 119 -27.65 7.99 -8.83
N ASN A 120 -28.85 7.41 -8.72
CA ASN A 120 -29.09 6.22 -7.89
C ASN A 120 -28.41 4.99 -8.51
N GLU A 121 -27.55 4.32 -7.74
CA GLU A 121 -26.78 3.15 -8.17
C GLU A 121 -27.59 1.86 -8.03
N MET A 122 -27.61 1.03 -9.08
CA MET A 122 -28.15 -0.32 -9.03
C MET A 122 -27.08 -1.31 -8.54
N ASN A 123 -26.98 -1.42 -7.22
CA ASN A 123 -25.92 -2.17 -6.56
C ASN A 123 -25.92 -3.67 -6.90
N PHE A 124 -24.75 -4.19 -7.24
CA PHE A 124 -24.42 -5.61 -7.47
C PHE A 124 -25.31 -6.34 -8.48
N PHE A 125 -25.89 -5.63 -9.46
CA PHE A 125 -26.70 -6.28 -10.49
C PHE A 125 -25.90 -7.34 -11.25
N SER A 126 -26.42 -8.57 -11.29
CA SER A 126 -25.76 -9.70 -11.95
C SER A 126 -26.66 -10.35 -12.99
N TYR A 127 -26.11 -10.64 -14.16
CA TYR A 127 -26.75 -11.44 -15.21
C TYR A 127 -26.03 -12.78 -15.36
N THR A 128 -26.74 -13.88 -15.07
CA THR A 128 -26.20 -15.24 -15.10
C THR A 128 -26.88 -16.09 -16.19
N PHE A 129 -26.12 -16.95 -16.85
CA PHE A 129 -26.61 -17.93 -17.80
C PHE A 129 -25.67 -19.15 -17.89
N SER A 130 -26.10 -20.24 -18.51
CA SER A 130 -25.27 -21.42 -18.78
C SER A 130 -25.32 -21.83 -20.24
N THR A 131 -24.15 -22.14 -20.81
CA THR A 131 -24.05 -22.77 -22.14
C THR A 131 -24.44 -24.26 -22.11
N GLY A 132 -24.53 -24.85 -20.91
CA GLY A 132 -24.99 -26.22 -20.69
C GLY A 132 -26.44 -26.31 -20.18
N PRO A 133 -26.90 -27.52 -19.85
CA PRO A 133 -28.29 -27.77 -19.44
C PRO A 133 -28.61 -27.38 -17.98
N THR A 134 -27.59 -26.98 -17.20
CA THR A 134 -27.73 -26.68 -15.77
C THR A 134 -26.99 -25.40 -15.41
N LEU A 135 -27.49 -24.69 -14.39
CA LEU A 135 -26.76 -23.63 -13.71
C LEU A 135 -26.01 -24.22 -12.52
N ASP A 136 -24.74 -23.89 -12.42
CA ASP A 136 -23.98 -24.08 -11.20
C ASP A 136 -24.57 -23.20 -10.09
N SER A 137 -24.54 -23.66 -8.84
CA SER A 137 -25.28 -23.00 -7.73
C SER A 137 -24.53 -22.92 -6.41
N LEU A 138 -23.32 -23.50 -6.33
CA LEU A 138 -22.52 -23.42 -5.11
C LEU A 138 -21.96 -22.02 -4.94
N TYR A 139 -21.56 -21.68 -3.73
CA TYR A 139 -21.01 -20.39 -3.39
C TYR A 139 -19.85 -20.55 -2.42
N LEU A 140 -18.99 -19.54 -2.39
CA LEU A 140 -17.93 -19.39 -1.39
C LEU A 140 -17.87 -17.91 -1.04
N LYS A 141 -17.79 -17.61 0.26
CA LYS A 141 -17.65 -16.23 0.73
C LYS A 141 -16.50 -16.11 1.72
N GLY A 142 -16.12 -14.88 2.03
CA GLY A 142 -15.07 -14.61 2.98
C GLY A 142 -14.78 -13.14 3.15
N ASN A 143 -13.82 -12.86 4.02
CA ASN A 143 -13.25 -11.54 4.23
C ASN A 143 -11.72 -11.60 4.02
N ILE A 144 -11.17 -10.51 3.49
CA ILE A 144 -9.72 -10.34 3.38
C ILE A 144 -9.27 -9.28 4.39
N GLN A 145 -8.20 -9.61 5.12
CA GLN A 145 -7.53 -8.69 6.03
C GLN A 145 -6.10 -8.50 5.59
N ASP A 146 -5.55 -7.32 5.78
CA ASP A 146 -4.10 -7.14 5.66
C ASP A 146 -3.39 -7.98 6.73
N ALA A 147 -2.28 -8.60 6.36
CA ALA A 147 -1.49 -9.40 7.29
C ALA A 147 -0.67 -8.55 8.25
N PHE A 148 -0.39 -7.30 7.90
CA PHE A 148 0.48 -6.41 8.66
C PHE A 148 -0.19 -5.08 9.02
N ASP A 149 -0.88 -4.45 8.07
CA ASP A 149 -1.52 -3.16 8.28
C ASP A 149 -2.89 -3.31 8.95
N ILE A 150 -3.38 -2.24 9.58
CA ILE A 150 -4.71 -2.25 10.21
C ILE A 150 -5.83 -2.10 9.18
N GLU A 151 -5.56 -1.34 8.11
CA GLU A 151 -6.49 -1.13 7.00
C GLU A 151 -6.14 -2.10 5.87
N THR A 152 -7.16 -2.73 5.30
CA THR A 152 -7.01 -3.58 4.12
C THR A 152 -7.36 -2.78 2.88
N GLU A 153 -6.57 -2.94 1.83
CA GLU A 153 -6.86 -2.35 0.53
C GLU A 153 -8.17 -2.88 -0.08
N GLU A 154 -8.87 -2.00 -0.79
CA GLU A 154 -10.07 -2.31 -1.56
C GLU A 154 -9.73 -2.84 -2.97
N PHE A 155 -10.77 -3.23 -3.72
CA PHE A 155 -10.71 -3.72 -5.10
C PHE A 155 -9.80 -4.94 -5.28
N LEU A 156 -9.85 -5.88 -4.34
CA LEU A 156 -9.04 -7.09 -4.39
C LEU A 156 -9.66 -8.10 -5.36
N SER A 157 -8.83 -8.74 -6.19
CA SER A 157 -9.22 -9.80 -7.11
C SER A 157 -9.14 -11.15 -6.40
N ILE A 158 -10.26 -11.85 -6.24
CA ILE A 158 -10.33 -13.16 -5.60
C ILE A 158 -10.55 -14.19 -6.69
N GLN A 159 -9.72 -15.22 -6.65
CA GLN A 159 -9.58 -16.15 -7.76
C GLN A 159 -9.65 -17.59 -7.27
N LEU A 160 -10.41 -18.41 -7.98
CA LEU A 160 -10.44 -19.85 -7.79
C LEU A 160 -9.83 -20.55 -9.00
N TYR A 161 -8.85 -21.40 -8.73
CA TYR A 161 -8.23 -22.27 -9.73
C TYR A 161 -8.69 -23.70 -9.48
N LYS A 162 -9.36 -24.29 -10.47
CA LYS A 162 -9.80 -25.67 -10.37
C LYS A 162 -8.61 -26.63 -10.35
N ILE A 163 -8.65 -27.60 -9.44
CA ILE A 163 -7.71 -28.71 -9.43
C ILE A 163 -8.22 -29.78 -10.42
N ASP A 164 -7.53 -29.89 -11.55
CA ASP A 164 -7.73 -30.93 -12.53
C ASP A 164 -6.39 -31.42 -13.13
N SER A 165 -6.41 -32.14 -14.25
CA SER A 165 -5.21 -32.68 -14.90
C SER A 165 -4.24 -31.62 -15.42
N THR A 166 -4.66 -30.35 -15.52
CA THR A 166 -3.82 -29.23 -15.99
C THR A 166 -3.16 -28.47 -14.85
N TYR A 167 -3.51 -28.79 -13.60
CA TYR A 167 -3.00 -28.13 -12.42
C TYR A 167 -1.48 -28.28 -12.26
N ASN A 168 -0.84 -27.17 -11.89
CA ASN A 168 0.54 -27.12 -11.41
C ASN A 168 0.69 -25.94 -10.43
N ASP A 169 1.74 -25.97 -9.60
CA ASP A 169 1.94 -24.95 -8.55
C ASP A 169 2.17 -23.54 -9.12
N SER A 170 2.59 -23.44 -10.37
CA SER A 170 2.84 -22.17 -11.07
C SER A 170 1.62 -21.62 -11.82
N ILE A 171 0.43 -22.21 -11.66
CA ILE A 171 -0.77 -21.83 -12.43
C ILE A 171 -1.15 -20.35 -12.28
N ILE A 172 -0.91 -19.77 -11.10
CA ILE A 172 -1.26 -18.37 -10.78
C ILE A 172 -0.41 -17.33 -11.50
N PHE A 173 0.72 -17.74 -12.08
CA PHE A 173 1.65 -16.84 -12.78
C PHE A 173 1.38 -16.75 -14.29
N ASN A 174 0.58 -17.67 -14.84
CA ASN A 174 0.51 -17.86 -16.29
C ASN A 174 -0.85 -18.29 -16.83
N THR A 175 -1.81 -18.61 -15.96
CA THR A 175 -3.15 -19.07 -16.36
C THR A 175 -4.21 -18.23 -15.68
N GLN A 176 -5.24 -17.84 -16.43
CA GLN A 176 -6.39 -17.12 -15.87
C GLN A 176 -7.18 -18.03 -14.91
N PRO A 177 -7.82 -17.47 -13.89
CA PRO A 177 -8.55 -18.27 -12.92
C PRO A 177 -9.82 -18.87 -13.51
N THR A 178 -10.28 -19.97 -12.92
CA THR A 178 -11.54 -20.62 -13.31
C THR A 178 -12.75 -19.79 -12.90
N TYR A 179 -12.70 -19.17 -11.73
CA TYR A 179 -13.72 -18.23 -11.27
C TYR A 179 -13.07 -16.98 -10.71
N LEU A 180 -13.77 -15.86 -10.86
CA LEU A 180 -13.32 -14.55 -10.44
C LEU A 180 -14.40 -13.88 -9.57
N ALA A 181 -13.98 -13.26 -8.48
CA ALA A 181 -14.75 -12.34 -7.67
C ALA A 181 -13.89 -11.11 -7.36
N ASN A 182 -14.52 -10.02 -6.90
CA ASN A 182 -13.82 -8.83 -6.44
C ASN A 182 -14.46 -8.35 -5.14
N THR A 183 -13.69 -7.69 -4.27
CA THR A 183 -14.25 -7.07 -3.05
C THR A 183 -14.93 -5.72 -3.30
N LEU A 184 -14.73 -5.13 -4.48
CA LEU A 184 -15.10 -3.78 -4.86
C LEU A 184 -14.61 -2.78 -3.79
N ASP A 185 -15.49 -1.91 -3.31
CA ASP A 185 -15.29 -0.92 -2.26
C ASP A 185 -15.34 -1.50 -0.83
N SER A 186 -15.21 -2.83 -0.69
CA SER A 186 -15.20 -3.51 0.60
C SER A 186 -13.99 -4.44 0.75
N THR A 187 -13.99 -5.24 1.80
CA THR A 187 -13.03 -6.33 2.04
C THR A 187 -13.69 -7.70 2.02
N ASN A 188 -15.00 -7.76 1.79
CA ASN A 188 -15.76 -9.00 1.72
C ASN A 188 -15.85 -9.47 0.27
N TYR A 189 -15.81 -10.77 0.06
CA TYR A 189 -15.98 -11.36 -1.26
C TYR A 189 -17.02 -12.46 -1.26
N ARG A 190 -17.61 -12.66 -2.44
CA ARG A 190 -18.54 -13.76 -2.69
C ARG A 190 -18.41 -14.26 -4.12
N PHE A 191 -18.08 -15.53 -4.24
CA PHE A 191 -18.35 -16.29 -5.44
C PHE A 191 -19.76 -16.84 -5.42
N SER A 192 -20.41 -16.81 -6.58
CA SER A 192 -21.70 -17.46 -6.82
C SER A 192 -21.61 -18.31 -8.08
N ASN A 193 -22.55 -19.24 -8.23
CA ASN A 193 -22.64 -20.13 -9.40
C ASN A 193 -21.37 -20.97 -9.62
N LEU A 194 -20.83 -21.49 -8.51
CA LEU A 194 -19.68 -22.39 -8.53
C LEU A 194 -20.10 -23.84 -8.76
N LYS A 195 -19.24 -24.56 -9.47
CA LYS A 195 -19.37 -26.00 -9.69
C LYS A 195 -18.75 -26.79 -8.54
N GLU A 196 -19.22 -28.01 -8.33
CA GLU A 196 -18.59 -28.95 -7.39
C GLU A 196 -17.15 -29.27 -7.83
N GLY A 197 -16.23 -29.32 -6.87
CA GLY A 197 -14.83 -29.62 -7.14
C GLY A 197 -13.87 -29.18 -6.03
N GLN A 198 -12.59 -29.36 -6.33
CA GLN A 198 -11.49 -28.86 -5.51
C GLN A 198 -10.84 -27.66 -6.19
N TYR A 199 -10.48 -26.65 -5.39
CA TYR A 199 -9.94 -25.39 -5.89
C TYR A 199 -8.81 -24.89 -5.00
N ILE A 200 -7.89 -24.14 -5.60
CA ILE A 200 -7.02 -23.20 -4.88
C ILE A 200 -7.70 -21.86 -4.86
N LEU A 201 -7.63 -21.19 -3.71
CA LEU A 201 -8.17 -19.86 -3.48
C LEU A 201 -7.01 -18.89 -3.24
N ILE A 202 -6.97 -17.84 -4.05
CA ILE A 202 -6.06 -16.71 -3.87
C ILE A 202 -6.83 -15.39 -3.90
N ALA A 203 -6.27 -14.38 -3.25
CA ALA A 203 -6.63 -12.98 -3.37
C ALA A 203 -5.41 -12.20 -3.86
N LEU A 204 -5.59 -11.32 -4.82
CA LEU A 204 -4.53 -10.48 -5.38
C LEU A 204 -4.94 -9.01 -5.29
N LYS A 205 -4.02 -8.17 -4.81
CA LYS A 205 -3.99 -6.77 -5.22
C LYS A 205 -3.14 -6.70 -6.48
N ASP A 206 -3.79 -6.91 -7.62
CA ASP A 206 -3.18 -6.95 -8.95
C ASP A 206 -3.02 -5.52 -9.47
N VAL A 207 -1.77 -5.09 -9.67
CA VAL A 207 -1.46 -3.74 -10.16
C VAL A 207 -1.63 -3.63 -11.68
N SER A 208 -1.52 -4.75 -12.39
CA SER A 208 -1.52 -4.81 -13.87
C SER A 208 -2.87 -5.17 -14.48
N ASP A 209 -3.87 -5.53 -13.65
CA ASP A 209 -5.20 -5.98 -14.05
C ASP A 209 -5.18 -7.11 -15.10
N ASN A 210 -4.22 -8.03 -14.97
CA ASN A 210 -4.02 -9.15 -15.90
C ASN A 210 -4.38 -10.52 -15.28
N TYR A 211 -4.78 -10.53 -14.01
CA TYR A 211 -5.13 -11.67 -13.18
C TYR A 211 -3.97 -12.62 -12.83
N PHE A 212 -2.74 -12.31 -13.24
CA PHE A 212 -1.56 -13.09 -12.89
C PHE A 212 -0.88 -12.50 -11.67
N PHE A 213 -0.35 -13.35 -10.80
CA PHE A 213 0.43 -12.87 -9.67
C PHE A 213 1.85 -12.48 -10.12
N ASP A 214 2.20 -11.21 -9.98
CA ASP A 214 3.57 -10.71 -10.05
C ASP A 214 4.09 -10.41 -8.64
N PRO A 215 4.99 -11.23 -8.08
CA PRO A 215 5.48 -11.03 -6.71
C PRO A 215 6.26 -9.72 -6.53
N PHE A 216 6.76 -9.10 -7.61
CA PHE A 216 7.50 -7.83 -7.52
C PHE A 216 6.56 -6.64 -7.31
N TYR A 217 5.34 -6.65 -7.85
CA TYR A 217 4.39 -5.52 -7.75
C TYR A 217 3.16 -5.84 -6.91
N ASP A 218 2.61 -7.03 -7.06
CA ASP A 218 1.33 -7.39 -6.46
C ASP A 218 1.47 -7.83 -5.01
N ARG A 219 0.34 -7.79 -4.31
CA ARG A 219 0.16 -8.42 -2.99
C ARG A 219 -0.71 -9.66 -3.16
N ILE A 220 -0.45 -10.68 -2.36
CA ILE A 220 -1.15 -11.97 -2.42
C ILE A 220 -1.67 -12.35 -1.04
N GLY A 221 -2.86 -12.97 -1.02
CA GLY A 221 -3.32 -13.80 0.07
C GLY A 221 -3.71 -15.15 -0.50
N PHE A 222 -3.43 -16.24 0.20
CA PHE A 222 -3.78 -17.57 -0.28
C PHE A 222 -4.30 -18.44 0.86
N TYR A 223 -5.22 -19.33 0.53
CA TYR A 223 -5.62 -20.39 1.45
C TYR A 223 -4.55 -21.48 1.40
N ASP A 224 -4.01 -21.85 2.56
CA ASP A 224 -2.92 -22.82 2.68
C ASP A 224 -3.35 -24.28 2.44
N SER A 225 -4.64 -24.49 2.17
CA SER A 225 -5.28 -25.77 1.91
C SER A 225 -6.13 -25.71 0.64
N LEU A 226 -6.68 -26.85 0.22
CA LEU A 226 -7.64 -26.89 -0.89
C LEU A 226 -9.04 -26.52 -0.41
N VAL A 227 -9.74 -25.71 -1.19
CA VAL A 227 -11.18 -25.50 -1.06
C VAL A 227 -11.90 -26.71 -1.64
N SER A 228 -12.81 -27.31 -0.88
CA SER A 228 -13.64 -28.43 -1.30
C SER A 228 -15.11 -28.01 -1.31
N LEU A 229 -15.70 -27.81 -2.49
CA LEU A 229 -17.12 -27.50 -2.61
C LEU A 229 -17.93 -28.79 -2.73
N PRO A 230 -19.11 -28.92 -2.06
CA PRO A 230 -19.84 -27.89 -1.30
C PRO A 230 -19.47 -27.81 0.20
N LYS A 231 -18.46 -28.55 0.66
CA LYS A 231 -18.11 -28.65 2.09
C LYS A 231 -17.72 -27.30 2.69
N ASP A 232 -16.89 -26.54 1.99
CA ASP A 232 -16.39 -25.25 2.46
C ASP A 232 -17.26 -24.11 1.94
N THR A 233 -17.70 -23.22 2.83
CA THR A 233 -18.60 -22.11 2.47
C THR A 233 -18.09 -20.74 2.89
N LEU A 234 -17.15 -20.70 3.83
CA LEU A 234 -16.58 -19.46 4.39
C LEU A 234 -15.08 -19.65 4.63
N ILE A 235 -14.25 -18.83 3.99
CA ILE A 235 -12.79 -18.84 4.15
C ILE A 235 -12.32 -17.39 4.21
N ASN A 236 -11.52 -17.03 5.22
CA ASN A 236 -10.89 -15.71 5.28
C ASN A 236 -9.45 -15.81 4.77
N LEU A 237 -8.95 -14.72 4.21
CA LEU A 237 -7.60 -14.63 3.66
C LEU A 237 -6.85 -13.47 4.31
N ARG A 238 -5.52 -13.59 4.32
CA ARG A 238 -4.63 -12.50 4.75
C ARG A 238 -3.79 -12.06 3.57
N LEU A 239 -3.86 -10.78 3.24
CA LEU A 239 -3.13 -10.14 2.15
C LEU A 239 -1.75 -9.72 2.65
N PHE A 240 -0.69 -10.09 1.93
CA PHE A 240 0.67 -9.69 2.27
C PHE A 240 1.48 -9.43 1.00
N LYS A 241 2.59 -8.71 1.16
CA LYS A 241 3.56 -8.50 0.09
C LYS A 241 4.69 -9.50 0.23
N GLU A 242 4.92 -10.34 -0.78
CA GLU A 242 6.06 -11.26 -0.77
C GLU A 242 7.39 -10.49 -0.77
N GLU A 243 8.34 -10.96 0.03
CA GLU A 243 9.73 -10.52 -0.05
C GLU A 243 10.49 -11.47 -0.98
N THR A 244 10.75 -11.02 -2.21
CA THR A 244 11.51 -11.82 -3.19
C THR A 244 13.01 -11.71 -2.98
N SER A 245 13.76 -12.67 -3.51
CA SER A 245 15.19 -12.46 -3.72
C SER A 245 15.45 -11.30 -4.68
N ILE A 246 16.57 -10.60 -4.49
CA ILE A 246 16.91 -9.45 -5.34
C ILE A 246 16.98 -9.82 -6.83
N VAL A 247 16.32 -8.99 -7.64
CA VAL A 247 16.40 -8.99 -9.11
C VAL A 247 16.77 -7.60 -9.57
N TRP A 248 17.67 -7.50 -10.55
CA TRP A 248 18.20 -6.22 -11.01
C TRP A 248 17.41 -5.67 -12.19
N ASP A 249 17.02 -4.39 -12.11
CA ASP A 249 16.50 -3.63 -13.23
C ASP A 249 17.64 -3.00 -14.05
N LYS A 250 17.29 -2.35 -15.15
CA LYS A 250 18.22 -1.62 -16.00
C LYS A 250 18.88 -0.49 -15.20
N PRO A 251 20.21 -0.31 -15.35
CA PRO A 251 20.89 0.80 -14.71
C PRO A 251 20.40 2.14 -15.28
N ASN A 252 20.28 3.14 -14.41
CA ASN A 252 20.01 4.50 -14.78
C ASN A 252 21.29 5.33 -14.69
N PHE A 253 21.70 5.92 -15.82
CA PHE A 253 22.83 6.84 -15.85
C PHE A 253 22.41 8.23 -15.40
N ILE A 254 22.85 8.62 -14.20
CA ILE A 254 22.50 9.92 -13.60
C ILE A 254 23.49 10.98 -14.11
N ASN A 255 24.78 10.84 -13.78
CA ASN A 255 25.85 11.72 -14.21
C ASN A 255 27.20 10.98 -14.26
N SER A 256 28.28 11.69 -14.58
CA SER A 256 29.62 11.12 -14.76
C SER A 256 30.20 10.45 -13.51
N GLU A 257 29.67 10.73 -12.32
CA GLU A 257 30.14 10.22 -11.03
C GLU A 257 29.12 9.30 -10.34
N LYS A 258 27.90 9.20 -10.87
CA LYS A 258 26.78 8.49 -10.24
C LYS A 258 26.01 7.62 -11.23
N ILE A 259 25.89 6.33 -10.90
CA ILE A 259 25.06 5.36 -11.63
C ILE A 259 24.04 4.76 -10.65
N GLY A 260 22.76 4.82 -10.99
CA GLY A 260 21.70 4.15 -10.23
C GLY A 260 21.47 2.73 -10.74
N PHE A 261 21.33 1.78 -9.83
CA PHE A 261 20.95 0.39 -10.11
C PHE A 261 19.61 0.12 -9.43
N GLY A 262 18.54 0.12 -10.24
CA GLY A 262 17.21 -0.29 -9.78
C GLY A 262 17.19 -1.78 -9.42
N TYR A 263 16.41 -2.16 -8.42
CA TYR A 263 16.24 -3.56 -8.05
C TYR A 263 14.82 -3.81 -7.50
N PHE A 264 14.44 -5.08 -7.44
CA PHE A 264 13.22 -5.55 -6.78
C PHE A 264 13.57 -6.58 -5.71
N GLY A 265 12.75 -6.69 -4.65
CA GLY A 265 12.94 -7.66 -3.57
C GLY A 265 13.91 -7.20 -2.47
N LYS A 266 14.38 -8.15 -1.65
CA LYS A 266 15.25 -7.87 -0.49
C LYS A 266 16.62 -7.37 -0.92
N LEU A 267 17.03 -6.21 -0.42
CA LEU A 267 18.35 -5.64 -0.68
C LEU A 267 19.47 -6.56 -0.18
N ASP A 268 20.41 -6.90 -1.06
CA ASP A 268 21.68 -7.54 -0.69
C ASP A 268 22.83 -6.87 -1.46
N MET A 269 23.56 -6.01 -0.75
CA MET A 269 24.69 -5.24 -1.31
C MET A 269 25.82 -6.13 -1.82
N ASN A 270 25.92 -7.39 -1.37
CA ASN A 270 26.94 -8.32 -1.85
C ASN A 270 26.65 -8.87 -3.25
N LYS A 271 25.43 -8.65 -3.76
CA LYS A 271 25.02 -9.11 -5.09
C LYS A 271 25.40 -8.13 -6.20
N ILE A 272 25.97 -6.98 -5.90
CA ILE A 272 26.55 -6.05 -6.87
C ILE A 272 28.04 -5.86 -6.59
N SER A 273 28.87 -5.91 -7.65
CA SER A 273 30.29 -5.59 -7.53
C SER A 273 30.86 -5.03 -8.83
N LEU A 274 31.88 -4.19 -8.69
CA LEU A 274 32.63 -3.64 -9.82
C LEU A 274 33.64 -4.68 -10.33
N ILE A 275 33.64 -4.93 -11.64
CA ILE A 275 34.61 -5.79 -12.33
C ILE A 275 35.76 -4.97 -12.90
N SER A 276 35.43 -3.81 -13.48
CA SER A 276 36.43 -2.94 -14.11
C SER A 276 37.51 -2.52 -13.11
N LYS A 277 38.77 -2.57 -13.56
CA LYS A 277 39.87 -1.96 -12.81
C LYS A 277 39.77 -0.45 -12.90
N ILE A 278 39.75 0.21 -11.76
CA ILE A 278 39.80 1.67 -11.65
C ILE A 278 41.20 2.08 -11.16
N PRO A 279 41.70 3.28 -11.52
CA PRO A 279 42.96 3.78 -10.97
C PRO A 279 42.90 3.90 -9.45
N ASP A 280 44.01 3.61 -8.75
CA ASP A 280 44.09 3.71 -7.27
C ASP A 280 43.79 5.11 -6.72
N THR A 281 43.83 6.12 -7.59
CA THR A 281 43.49 7.51 -7.24
C THR A 281 41.98 7.81 -7.30
N VAL A 282 41.14 6.83 -7.68
CA VAL A 282 39.68 6.92 -7.77
C VAL A 282 39.09 6.02 -6.70
N ASN A 283 38.31 6.61 -5.79
CA ASN A 283 37.51 5.86 -4.82
C ASN A 283 36.12 5.61 -5.38
N PHE A 284 35.47 4.54 -4.94
CA PHE A 284 34.08 4.26 -5.26
C PHE A 284 33.30 3.79 -4.03
N ARG A 285 31.97 3.93 -4.07
CA ARG A 285 31.08 3.41 -3.04
C ARG A 285 29.72 3.04 -3.62
N PHE A 286 29.08 2.04 -3.02
CA PHE A 286 27.67 1.74 -3.24
C PHE A 286 26.87 2.23 -2.03
N THR A 287 25.80 2.99 -2.25
CA THR A 287 24.89 3.45 -1.19
C THR A 287 23.44 3.20 -1.61
N LYS A 288 22.54 2.96 -0.66
CA LYS A 288 21.11 2.77 -0.91
C LYS A 288 20.46 4.15 -1.00
N GLU A 289 19.74 4.40 -2.08
CA GLU A 289 18.92 5.61 -2.17
C GLU A 289 17.77 5.53 -1.17
N LYS A 290 17.58 6.61 -0.41
CA LYS A 290 16.52 6.70 0.57
C LYS A 290 15.16 6.59 -0.10
N ASP A 291 14.26 5.81 0.49
CA ASP A 291 12.87 5.61 0.07
C ASP A 291 12.68 5.12 -1.38
N LYS A 292 13.73 4.56 -2.00
CA LYS A 292 13.66 4.03 -3.38
C LYS A 292 14.46 2.76 -3.54
N ASP A 293 13.97 1.81 -4.34
CA ASP A 293 14.70 0.58 -4.68
C ASP A 293 15.79 0.80 -5.71
N THR A 294 16.77 1.61 -5.33
CA THR A 294 17.93 1.96 -6.13
C THR A 294 19.18 1.94 -5.28
N ILE A 295 20.23 1.32 -5.79
CA ILE A 295 21.59 1.43 -5.27
C ILE A 295 22.35 2.40 -6.14
N ASN A 296 22.91 3.44 -5.53
CA ASN A 296 23.78 4.38 -6.22
C ASN A 296 25.22 3.90 -6.13
N PHE A 297 25.87 3.77 -7.28
CA PHE A 297 27.31 3.65 -7.40
C PHE A 297 27.91 5.03 -7.63
N TRP A 298 28.86 5.37 -6.78
CA TRP A 298 29.54 6.66 -6.76
C TRP A 298 31.01 6.52 -7.11
N LEU A 299 31.56 7.49 -7.83
CA LEU A 299 32.98 7.64 -8.10
C LEU A 299 33.48 8.97 -7.54
N SER A 300 34.70 8.97 -7.00
CA SER A 300 35.34 10.21 -6.51
C SER A 300 35.74 11.16 -7.65
N LYS A 301 35.94 10.61 -8.86
CA LYS A 301 36.22 11.29 -10.12
C LYS A 301 36.08 10.26 -11.24
N ASN A 302 35.75 10.70 -12.45
CA ASN A 302 35.63 9.78 -13.58
C ASN A 302 36.38 10.27 -14.83
N SER A 303 37.21 9.38 -15.39
CA SER A 303 37.86 9.54 -16.69
C SER A 303 37.76 8.26 -17.55
N ILE A 304 36.84 7.35 -17.19
CA ILE A 304 36.71 6.00 -17.75
C ILE A 304 35.47 5.97 -18.65
N ASP A 305 35.55 5.40 -19.85
CA ASP A 305 34.44 5.43 -20.82
C ASP A 305 33.33 4.42 -20.51
N SER A 306 33.68 3.31 -19.86
CA SER A 306 32.71 2.31 -19.45
C SER A 306 33.18 1.51 -18.24
N LEU A 307 32.23 1.11 -17.41
CA LEU A 307 32.46 0.20 -16.30
C LEU A 307 31.64 -1.07 -16.47
N GLN A 308 32.26 -2.18 -16.10
CA GLN A 308 31.62 -3.48 -16.03
C GLN A 308 31.30 -3.82 -14.59
N PHE A 309 30.07 -4.27 -14.37
CA PHE A 309 29.54 -4.69 -13.08
C PHE A 309 29.11 -6.15 -13.14
N LYS A 310 29.29 -6.85 -12.03
CA LYS A 310 28.76 -8.18 -11.79
C LYS A 310 27.51 -8.02 -10.93
N LEU A 311 26.37 -8.43 -11.49
CA LEU A 311 25.08 -8.45 -10.82
C LEU A 311 24.69 -9.91 -10.61
N LYS A 312 24.60 -10.32 -9.35
CA LYS A 312 24.23 -11.68 -8.94
C LYS A 312 22.74 -11.72 -8.63
N GLU A 313 22.05 -12.70 -9.19
CA GLU A 313 20.67 -13.07 -8.85
C GLU A 313 20.72 -14.44 -8.15
N VAL A 314 19.57 -15.10 -7.97
CA VAL A 314 19.52 -16.41 -7.30
C VAL A 314 20.35 -17.44 -8.10
N ASP A 315 19.99 -17.66 -9.36
CA ASP A 315 20.59 -18.70 -10.21
C ASP A 315 21.40 -18.15 -11.39
N THR A 316 21.56 -16.83 -11.48
CA THR A 316 22.21 -16.18 -12.62
C THR A 316 23.21 -15.13 -12.16
N ILE A 317 24.31 -14.98 -12.91
CA ILE A 317 25.24 -13.87 -12.77
C ILE A 317 25.24 -13.11 -14.10
N LYS A 318 24.79 -11.86 -14.07
CA LYS A 318 24.79 -10.95 -15.22
C LYS A 318 26.04 -10.08 -15.16
N THR A 319 26.75 -10.00 -16.29
CA THR A 319 27.81 -9.01 -16.49
C THR A 319 27.25 -7.86 -17.31
N LEU A 320 27.23 -6.67 -16.72
CA LEU A 320 26.63 -5.48 -17.31
C LEU A 320 27.72 -4.45 -17.61
N SER A 321 27.75 -3.93 -18.83
CA SER A 321 28.63 -2.82 -19.21
C SER A 321 27.82 -1.53 -19.29
N VAL A 322 28.15 -0.55 -18.46
CA VAL A 322 27.56 0.79 -18.48
C VAL A 322 28.55 1.74 -19.15
N LYS A 323 28.11 2.45 -20.19
CA LYS A 323 28.91 3.49 -20.86
C LYS A 323 28.53 4.85 -20.29
N PHE A 324 29.54 5.68 -20.02
CA PHE A 324 29.31 7.04 -19.56
C PHE A 324 28.90 7.93 -20.73
N ASP A 325 27.82 8.67 -20.55
CA ASP A 325 27.44 9.73 -21.48
C ASP A 325 28.14 11.03 -21.09
N ARG A 326 29.18 11.37 -21.86
CA ARG A 326 30.05 12.54 -21.66
C ARG A 326 29.32 13.87 -21.74
N SER A 327 28.12 13.91 -22.31
CA SER A 327 27.32 15.13 -22.35
C SER A 327 26.86 15.58 -20.96
N LYS A 328 26.81 14.68 -19.97
CA LYS A 328 26.42 14.98 -18.59
C LYS A 328 27.59 15.22 -17.65
N ASP A 329 28.83 15.32 -18.15
CA ASP A 329 30.03 15.52 -17.32
C ASP A 329 30.03 16.90 -16.58
N SER A 330 29.24 17.87 -17.04
CA SER A 330 29.07 19.18 -16.39
C SER A 330 28.04 19.18 -15.25
N ILE A 331 27.27 18.11 -15.09
CA ILE A 331 26.25 17.98 -14.03
C ILE A 331 26.90 17.25 -12.86
N ILE A 332 27.61 18.02 -12.04
CA ILE A 332 28.30 17.50 -10.87
C ILE A 332 27.59 18.02 -9.62
N ASP A 333 27.17 17.11 -8.77
CA ASP A 333 26.49 17.45 -7.51
C ASP A 333 27.50 18.11 -6.55
N SER A 334 27.09 19.14 -5.82
CA SER A 334 27.89 19.74 -4.75
C SER A 334 27.45 19.16 -3.42
N LEU A 335 28.39 18.94 -2.47
CA LEU A 335 28.02 18.44 -1.15
C LEU A 335 26.99 19.36 -0.49
N SER A 336 25.79 18.82 -0.28
CA SER A 336 24.72 19.44 0.48
C SER A 336 24.45 18.62 1.73
N ILE A 337 24.27 19.33 2.84
CA ILE A 337 23.93 18.74 4.13
C ILE A 337 22.65 19.40 4.62
N SER A 338 21.65 18.59 4.91
CA SER A 338 20.35 19.02 5.42
C SER A 338 19.99 18.29 6.71
N ASN A 339 19.10 18.87 7.51
CA ASN A 339 18.66 18.24 8.76
C ASN A 339 17.56 17.22 8.50
N ILE A 340 17.69 16.06 9.14
CA ILE A 340 16.61 15.04 9.21
C ILE A 340 15.81 15.27 10.49
N THR A 341 16.51 15.47 11.61
CA THR A 341 15.86 15.77 12.89
C THR A 341 15.10 17.09 12.79
N LYS A 342 13.84 17.05 13.23
CA LYS A 342 12.94 18.20 13.24
C LYS A 342 13.44 19.27 14.23
N SER A 343 12.82 20.45 14.20
CA SER A 343 13.15 21.56 15.10
C SER A 343 12.98 21.22 16.59
N VAL A 344 12.21 20.18 16.92
CA VAL A 344 12.04 19.66 18.28
C VAL A 344 12.61 18.25 18.34
N ILE A 345 13.70 18.07 19.08
CA ILE A 345 14.37 16.78 19.30
C ILE A 345 13.78 16.07 20.52
N ASP A 346 13.63 14.75 20.42
CA ASP A 346 13.17 13.95 21.55
C ASP A 346 14.30 13.75 22.57
N LEU A 347 13.95 13.58 23.85
CA LEU A 347 14.96 13.36 24.90
C LEU A 347 15.74 12.06 24.67
N THR A 348 15.18 11.09 23.93
CA THR A 348 15.87 9.84 23.57
C THR A 348 16.33 9.79 22.12
N GLU A 349 16.06 10.83 21.31
CA GLU A 349 16.41 10.86 19.90
C GLU A 349 17.85 11.34 19.70
N LYS A 350 18.50 10.86 18.65
CA LYS A 350 19.81 11.35 18.20
C LYS A 350 19.63 12.34 17.07
N PHE A 351 20.42 13.40 17.07
CA PHE A 351 20.34 14.42 16.01
C PHE A 351 20.94 13.88 14.70
N LYS A 352 20.12 13.85 13.64
CA LYS A 352 20.50 13.29 12.33
C LYS A 352 20.51 14.35 11.23
N LEU A 353 21.48 14.23 10.34
CA LEU A 353 21.63 15.01 9.11
C LEU A 353 21.69 14.06 7.91
N SER A 354 21.16 14.49 6.77
CA SER A 354 21.29 13.82 5.48
C SER A 354 22.34 14.48 4.62
N SER A 355 23.02 13.68 3.81
CA SER A 355 23.87 14.16 2.73
C SER A 355 23.37 13.64 1.38
N ASP A 356 23.53 14.45 0.34
CA ASP A 356 23.28 14.07 -1.05
C ASP A 356 24.45 13.32 -1.70
N LEU A 357 25.61 13.30 -1.04
CA LEU A 357 26.82 12.64 -1.48
C LEU A 357 27.39 11.72 -0.39
N PRO A 358 28.07 10.62 -0.75
CA PRO A 358 28.63 9.74 0.24
C PRO A 358 29.73 10.39 1.08
N ILE A 359 29.59 10.25 2.39
CA ILE A 359 30.47 10.90 3.35
C ILE A 359 31.68 10.01 3.64
N ASN A 360 32.87 10.54 3.43
CA ASN A 360 34.11 9.81 3.68
C ASN A 360 34.62 10.00 5.10
N LYS A 361 34.59 11.24 5.61
CA LYS A 361 35.15 11.57 6.92
C LYS A 361 34.40 12.71 7.58
N ILE A 362 34.31 12.65 8.91
CA ILE A 362 33.86 13.73 9.79
C ILE A 362 35.00 14.09 10.75
N SER A 363 35.16 15.38 11.03
CA SER A 363 36.12 15.91 12.00
C SER A 363 35.38 16.54 13.19
N ASP A 364 35.19 15.78 14.26
CA ASP A 364 34.45 16.22 15.46
C ASP A 364 35.01 17.51 16.08
N SER A 365 36.32 17.78 15.93
CA SER A 365 36.95 19.00 16.42
C SER A 365 36.48 20.29 15.74
N LEU A 366 35.77 20.19 14.62
CA LEU A 366 35.21 21.30 13.84
C LEU A 366 33.69 21.43 14.00
N ILE A 367 33.09 20.62 14.86
CA ILE A 367 31.67 20.64 15.16
C ILE A 367 31.49 21.06 16.62
N PHE A 368 30.59 22.00 16.85
CA PHE A 368 30.32 22.55 18.17
C PHE A 368 28.82 22.53 18.42
N ILE A 369 28.42 21.86 19.50
CA ILE A 369 27.05 21.88 20.00
C ILE A 369 27.04 22.77 21.23
N ARG A 370 26.16 23.78 21.25
CA ARG A 370 25.98 24.68 22.39
C ARG A 370 24.55 24.63 22.87
N ASN A 371 24.38 24.68 24.18
CA ASN A 371 23.07 24.76 24.83
C ASN A 371 22.60 26.23 24.97
N ILE A 372 21.46 26.44 25.62
CA ILE A 372 20.88 27.78 25.84
C ILE A 372 21.83 28.73 26.59
N ASP A 373 22.61 28.20 27.52
CA ASP A 373 23.62 28.92 28.31
C ASP A 373 24.96 29.11 27.54
N SER A 374 24.99 28.78 26.25
CA SER A 374 26.18 28.81 25.38
C SER A 374 27.31 27.86 25.81
N ILE A 375 27.03 26.90 26.69
CA ILE A 375 27.98 25.88 27.14
C ILE A 375 28.17 24.84 26.04
N LEU A 376 29.42 24.42 25.81
CA LEU A 376 29.73 23.36 24.86
C LEU A 376 29.30 21.99 25.38
N ILE A 377 28.53 21.26 24.57
CA ILE A 377 28.08 19.90 24.86
C ILE A 377 28.96 18.90 24.13
N PRO A 378 29.52 17.90 24.84
CA PRO A 378 30.26 16.81 24.22
C PRO A 378 29.31 15.93 23.41
N PHE A 379 29.74 15.50 22.23
CA PHE A 379 28.99 14.61 21.36
C PHE A 379 29.93 13.60 20.71
N LYS A 380 29.37 12.60 20.04
CA LYS A 380 30.10 11.71 19.12
C LYS A 380 29.43 11.71 17.77
N SER A 381 30.20 11.80 16.68
CA SER A 381 29.65 11.61 15.34
C SER A 381 29.77 10.17 14.85
N SER A 382 28.82 9.75 14.01
CA SER A 382 28.91 8.51 13.25
C SER A 382 28.28 8.66 11.87
N ILE A 383 28.79 7.93 10.88
CA ILE A 383 28.28 7.91 9.50
C ILE A 383 27.51 6.60 9.28
N ASN A 384 26.26 6.70 8.85
CA ASN A 384 25.56 5.57 8.24
C ASN A 384 25.87 5.56 6.74
N SER A 385 26.90 4.79 6.34
CA SER A 385 27.36 4.77 4.94
C SER A 385 26.36 4.17 3.95
N ASN A 386 25.34 3.46 4.42
CA ASN A 386 24.33 2.89 3.53
C ASN A 386 23.26 3.91 3.14
N LEU A 387 22.97 4.89 4.02
CA LEU A 387 21.92 5.90 3.83
C LEU A 387 22.48 7.32 3.65
N ASP A 388 23.81 7.48 3.69
CA ASP A 388 24.51 8.76 3.63
C ASP A 388 24.03 9.76 4.72
N GLU A 389 23.74 9.23 5.91
CA GLU A 389 23.31 10.00 7.08
C GLU A 389 24.44 10.20 8.09
N ILE A 390 24.47 11.38 8.72
CA ILE A 390 25.32 11.69 9.87
C ILE A 390 24.46 11.64 11.12
N THR A 391 24.93 10.97 12.17
CA THR A 391 24.35 11.06 13.51
C THR A 391 25.31 11.80 14.43
N LEU A 392 24.80 12.81 15.15
CA LEU A 392 25.46 13.49 16.25
C LEU A 392 24.79 13.05 17.55
N ASP A 393 25.50 12.24 18.33
CA ASP A 393 25.00 11.63 19.56
C ASP A 393 25.45 12.47 20.76
N PHE A 394 24.52 13.17 21.40
CA PHE A 394 24.74 13.99 22.59
C PHE A 394 23.57 13.85 23.57
N ASP A 395 23.82 14.14 24.84
CA ASP A 395 22.81 14.07 25.90
C ASP A 395 21.84 15.25 25.80
N VAL A 396 20.58 14.95 25.47
CA VAL A 396 19.50 15.92 25.32
C VAL A 396 18.83 16.12 26.68
N LYS A 397 19.00 17.30 27.27
CA LYS A 397 18.37 17.68 28.54
C LYS A 397 17.01 18.34 28.31
N PRO A 398 16.06 18.22 29.25
CA PRO A 398 14.77 18.89 29.14
C PRO A 398 14.87 20.41 29.11
N GLN A 399 13.98 21.06 28.37
CA GLN A 399 13.82 22.52 28.30
C GLN A 399 15.12 23.28 27.94
N ASP A 400 15.81 22.81 26.90
CA ASP A 400 17.09 23.36 26.46
C ASP A 400 17.08 23.64 24.95
N ASP A 401 17.92 24.56 24.53
CA ASP A 401 18.04 24.99 23.13
C ASP A 401 19.43 24.65 22.61
N TYR A 402 19.50 23.79 21.60
CA TYR A 402 20.74 23.34 21.00
C TYR A 402 21.02 24.06 19.70
N SER A 403 22.15 24.76 19.65
CA SER A 403 22.72 25.32 18.43
C SER A 403 23.93 24.47 17.99
N ILE A 404 23.80 23.82 16.84
CA ILE A 404 24.84 23.01 16.23
C ILE A 404 25.53 23.82 15.14
N TYR A 405 26.82 24.07 15.31
CA TYR A 405 27.67 24.75 14.35
C TYR A 405 28.69 23.78 13.77
N ILE A 406 28.66 23.64 12.46
CA ILE A 406 29.61 22.82 11.71
C ILE A 406 30.48 23.79 10.91
N LEU A 407 31.75 23.89 11.28
CA LEU A 407 32.69 24.78 10.60
C LEU A 407 33.08 24.23 9.21
N PRO A 408 33.65 25.06 8.33
CA PRO A 408 34.18 24.59 7.05
C PRO A 408 35.23 23.48 7.27
N ASN A 409 35.27 22.48 6.37
CA ASN A 409 36.17 21.31 6.44
C ASN A 409 35.82 20.26 7.50
N ALA A 410 34.66 20.36 8.15
CA ALA A 410 34.21 19.37 9.12
C ALA A 410 33.78 18.05 8.47
N ILE A 411 33.09 18.11 7.32
CA ILE A 411 32.52 16.97 6.61
C ILE A 411 33.19 16.90 5.23
N ILE A 412 33.77 15.74 4.92
CA ILE A 412 34.47 15.49 3.65
C ILE A 412 33.72 14.40 2.89
N ASP A 413 33.28 14.72 1.67
CA ASP A 413 32.61 13.78 0.75
C ASP A 413 33.61 12.80 0.08
N ILE A 414 33.10 11.83 -0.67
CA ILE A 414 33.89 10.82 -1.39
C ILE A 414 34.88 11.41 -2.41
N ARG A 415 34.65 12.63 -2.89
CA ARG A 415 35.48 13.35 -3.88
C ARG A 415 36.50 14.27 -3.20
N GLY A 416 36.41 14.44 -1.88
CA GLY A 416 37.20 15.41 -1.13
C GLY A 416 36.59 16.81 -1.06
N GLY A 417 35.36 16.98 -1.57
CA GLY A 417 34.57 18.19 -1.36
C GLY A 417 34.20 18.36 0.11
N THR A 418 33.98 19.59 0.52
CA THR A 418 33.70 19.94 1.92
C THR A 418 32.50 20.85 2.07
N ASN A 419 31.88 20.80 3.25
CA ASN A 419 30.90 21.79 3.67
C ASN A 419 31.56 23.17 3.90
N ASP A 420 30.79 24.23 3.68
CA ASP A 420 31.01 25.55 4.31
C ASP A 420 30.36 25.56 5.71
N THR A 421 30.30 26.72 6.36
CA THR A 421 29.68 26.89 7.68
C THR A 421 28.21 26.52 7.63
N LEU A 422 27.80 25.54 8.44
CA LEU A 422 26.40 25.15 8.62
C LEU A 422 25.96 25.43 10.06
N GLY A 423 24.74 25.92 10.19
CA GLY A 423 24.10 26.18 11.48
C GLY A 423 22.75 25.49 11.55
N PHE A 424 22.57 24.63 12.54
CA PHE A 424 21.29 23.99 12.84
C PHE A 424 20.84 24.34 14.24
N LYS A 425 19.53 24.34 14.45
CA LYS A 425 18.92 24.55 15.75
C LYS A 425 17.89 23.47 16.02
N THR A 426 17.88 22.98 17.24
CA THR A 426 16.83 22.12 17.75
C THR A 426 16.59 22.43 19.22
N LEU A 427 15.38 22.22 19.70
CA LEU A 427 15.02 22.42 21.10
C LEU A 427 14.43 21.14 21.67
N SER A 428 14.62 20.93 22.96
CA SER A 428 13.97 19.88 23.72
C SER A 428 12.81 20.44 24.54
N GLN A 429 11.79 19.62 24.75
CA GLN A 429 10.64 20.00 25.55
C GLN A 429 10.88 19.71 27.04
N SER A 430 10.01 20.24 27.91
CA SER A 430 10.04 19.92 29.33
C SER A 430 9.55 18.48 29.56
N LEU A 431 9.90 17.88 30.70
CA LEU A 431 9.38 16.54 31.04
C LEU A 431 7.85 16.52 31.13
N GLU A 432 7.24 17.64 31.51
CA GLU A 432 5.78 17.81 31.61
C GLU A 432 5.11 17.82 30.23
N ASP A 433 5.85 18.06 29.14
CA ASP A 433 5.30 18.02 27.78
C ASP A 433 5.11 16.59 27.25
N TYR A 434 5.63 15.57 27.95
CA TYR A 434 5.53 14.17 27.57
C TYR A 434 4.51 13.42 28.43
N GLY A 435 3.97 12.31 27.92
CA GLY A 435 3.16 11.35 28.66
C GLY A 435 3.86 9.99 28.79
N ASN A 436 3.33 9.16 29.68
CA ASN A 436 3.82 7.80 29.89
C ASN A 436 2.69 6.77 29.68
N VAL A 437 3.04 5.59 29.19
CA VAL A 437 2.10 4.46 29.06
C VAL A 437 2.68 3.24 29.75
N TYR A 438 1.91 2.68 30.67
CA TYR A 438 2.15 1.41 31.33
C TYR A 438 1.23 0.37 30.71
N LEU A 439 1.76 -0.40 29.76
CA LEU A 439 0.98 -1.38 29.00
C LEU A 439 1.13 -2.77 29.62
N ASN A 440 0.05 -3.28 30.20
CA ASN A 440 -0.02 -4.66 30.67
C ASN A 440 -0.32 -5.60 29.49
N VAL A 441 0.64 -6.44 29.12
CA VAL A 441 0.53 -7.38 28.00
C VAL A 441 0.17 -8.77 28.51
N ILE A 442 -0.85 -9.37 27.90
CA ILE A 442 -1.29 -10.76 28.13
C ILE A 442 -1.25 -11.49 26.79
N ARG A 443 -0.35 -12.46 26.66
CA ARG A 443 -0.17 -13.24 25.42
C ARG A 443 -1.24 -14.33 25.28
N ASP A 444 -1.50 -14.76 24.04
CA ASP A 444 -2.43 -15.87 23.79
C ASP A 444 -1.78 -17.24 24.00
N ASP A 445 -0.47 -17.35 23.81
CA ASP A 445 0.33 -18.54 24.12
C ASP A 445 1.79 -18.21 24.51
N ASP A 446 2.63 -19.25 24.62
CA ASP A 446 4.03 -19.15 25.06
C ASP A 446 5.02 -18.70 23.97
N SER A 447 4.55 -18.32 22.77
CA SER A 447 5.41 -17.84 21.70
C SER A 447 6.12 -16.52 22.06
N GLU A 448 7.14 -16.19 21.28
CA GLU A 448 7.83 -14.91 21.36
C GLU A 448 7.08 -13.85 20.55
N TYR A 449 7.06 -12.62 21.06
CA TYR A 449 6.38 -11.50 20.42
C TYR A 449 7.27 -10.26 20.33
N ILE A 450 7.02 -9.46 19.30
CA ILE A 450 7.55 -8.10 19.18
C ILE A 450 6.40 -7.14 19.51
N LEU A 451 6.61 -6.20 20.43
CA LEU A 451 5.62 -5.18 20.76
C LEU A 451 6.08 -3.84 20.20
N GLN A 452 5.23 -3.24 19.39
CA GLN A 452 5.48 -1.94 18.78
C GLN A 452 4.40 -0.95 19.19
N MET A 453 4.84 0.26 19.52
CA MET A 453 4.00 1.44 19.62
C MET A 453 4.14 2.22 18.32
N VAL A 454 3.05 2.35 17.58
CA VAL A 454 3.04 3.03 16.28
C VAL A 454 2.17 4.28 16.34
N ASN A 455 2.57 5.33 15.61
CA ASN A 455 1.81 6.57 15.51
C ASN A 455 0.74 6.47 14.39
N SER A 456 -0.03 7.55 14.19
CA SER A 456 -1.05 7.62 13.12
C SER A 456 -0.50 7.48 11.68
N ASN A 457 0.81 7.63 11.48
CA ASN A 457 1.46 7.39 10.19
C ASN A 457 2.00 5.95 10.05
N ASN A 458 1.66 5.05 10.99
CA ASN A 458 2.18 3.69 11.07
C ASN A 458 3.71 3.61 11.30
N GLU A 459 4.34 4.69 11.78
CA GLU A 459 5.77 4.73 12.10
C GLU A 459 6.00 4.18 13.52
N ILE A 460 7.01 3.31 13.67
CA ILE A 460 7.40 2.74 14.97
C ILE A 460 8.07 3.82 15.81
N VAL A 461 7.46 4.14 16.96
CA VAL A 461 7.96 5.14 17.92
C VAL A 461 8.81 4.49 19.02
N ARG A 462 8.37 3.31 19.46
CA ARG A 462 9.08 2.47 20.44
C ARG A 462 8.79 1.01 20.13
N GLU A 463 9.75 0.16 20.46
CA GLU A 463 9.69 -1.27 20.21
C GLU A 463 10.34 -2.03 21.36
N TYR A 464 9.72 -3.16 21.72
CA TYR A 464 10.35 -4.25 22.45
C TYR A 464 10.51 -5.41 21.48
N ASP A 465 11.75 -5.75 21.15
CA ASP A 465 12.12 -6.72 20.13
C ASP A 465 11.97 -8.19 20.56
N SER A 466 11.61 -8.43 21.83
CA SER A 466 11.43 -9.77 22.40
C SER A 466 10.58 -9.73 23.67
N ILE A 467 9.42 -10.38 23.61
CA ILE A 467 8.47 -10.54 24.72
C ILE A 467 8.15 -12.02 24.89
N THR A 468 8.56 -12.56 26.04
CA THR A 468 8.45 -13.99 26.38
C THR A 468 7.63 -14.24 27.65
N SER A 469 7.14 -13.19 28.30
CA SER A 469 6.33 -13.28 29.52
C SER A 469 5.27 -12.19 29.55
N ASP A 470 4.12 -12.51 30.13
CA ASP A 470 3.10 -11.50 30.45
C ASP A 470 3.66 -10.51 31.48
N GLY A 471 3.25 -9.24 31.41
CA GLY A 471 3.77 -8.21 32.30
C GLY A 471 3.52 -6.79 31.83
N VAL A 472 4.02 -5.82 32.59
CA VAL A 472 3.90 -4.39 32.30
C VAL A 472 5.13 -3.90 31.53
N TYR A 473 4.89 -3.28 30.39
CA TYR A 473 5.88 -2.65 29.52
C TYR A 473 5.71 -1.13 29.55
N ASN A 474 6.81 -0.41 29.77
CA ASN A 474 6.79 1.02 30.08
C ASN A 474 7.27 1.87 28.90
N PHE A 475 6.35 2.64 28.32
CA PHE A 475 6.64 3.63 27.29
C PHE A 475 6.69 5.01 27.94
N GLU A 476 7.89 5.43 28.34
CA GLU A 476 8.10 6.72 29.01
C GLU A 476 8.56 7.80 28.03
N LEU A 477 8.29 9.06 28.39
CA LEU A 477 8.69 10.25 27.61
C LEU A 477 8.14 10.22 26.18
N ILE A 478 6.86 9.86 26.03
CA ILE A 478 6.18 9.82 24.73
C ILE A 478 5.55 11.17 24.44
N ARG A 479 5.74 11.68 23.24
CA ARG A 479 5.14 12.96 22.83
C ARG A 479 3.61 12.86 22.79
N PRO A 480 2.90 13.97 23.01
CA PRO A 480 1.46 14.00 22.84
C PRO A 480 1.07 13.68 21.40
N GLY A 481 0.06 12.84 21.23
CA GLY A 481 -0.35 12.34 19.93
C GLY A 481 -1.18 11.07 20.02
N LYS A 482 -1.63 10.59 18.87
CA LYS A 482 -2.41 9.36 18.75
C LYS A 482 -1.50 8.18 18.45
N TYR A 483 -1.68 7.11 19.22
CA TYR A 483 -0.88 5.91 19.14
C TYR A 483 -1.72 4.65 19.25
N ILE A 484 -1.28 3.60 18.57
CA ILE A 484 -1.85 2.27 18.68
C ILE A 484 -0.71 1.28 18.94
N PHE A 485 -1.03 0.17 19.61
CA PHE A 485 -0.07 -0.89 19.87
C PHE A 485 -0.34 -2.06 18.93
N ARG A 486 0.73 -2.71 18.49
CA ARG A 486 0.64 -4.00 17.83
C ARG A 486 1.62 -5.01 18.40
N MET A 487 1.18 -6.26 18.43
CA MET A 487 1.98 -7.42 18.79
C MET A 487 2.15 -8.30 17.56
N ILE A 488 3.41 -8.54 17.19
CA ILE A 488 3.78 -9.46 16.13
C ILE A 488 4.20 -10.77 16.79
N LYS A 489 3.65 -11.89 16.33
CA LYS A 489 4.04 -13.22 16.79
C LYS A 489 5.24 -13.72 16.00
N ASP A 490 6.42 -13.59 16.59
CA ASP A 490 7.69 -13.99 16.01
C ASP A 490 7.88 -15.50 16.21
N LYS A 491 7.52 -16.27 15.19
CA LYS A 491 7.53 -17.74 15.25
C LYS A 491 8.94 -18.29 15.13
N ASN A 492 9.89 -17.51 14.61
CA ASN A 492 11.25 -17.97 14.33
C ASN A 492 12.32 -17.31 15.22
N GLY A 493 11.94 -16.32 16.04
CA GLY A 493 12.81 -15.63 17.01
C GLY A 493 13.83 -14.69 16.37
N ASN A 494 13.58 -14.21 15.14
CA ASN A 494 14.54 -13.35 14.42
C ASN A 494 14.35 -11.85 14.70
N LYS A 495 13.35 -11.48 15.52
CA LYS A 495 13.05 -10.12 15.97
C LYS A 495 12.61 -9.17 14.85
N ILE A 496 12.16 -9.69 13.73
CA ILE A 496 11.55 -8.94 12.64
C ILE A 496 10.24 -9.62 12.25
N TRP A 497 9.29 -8.87 11.68
CA TRP A 497 8.10 -9.49 11.12
C TRP A 497 8.44 -10.17 9.79
N ASP A 498 8.11 -11.45 9.66
CA ASP A 498 8.25 -12.18 8.40
C ASP A 498 6.95 -12.24 7.60
N THR A 499 7.05 -11.86 6.34
CA THR A 499 5.98 -12.00 5.35
C THR A 499 5.84 -13.44 4.85
N GLY A 500 4.77 -13.71 4.11
CA GLY A 500 4.51 -15.03 3.52
C GLY A 500 5.27 -15.30 2.22
N ASN A 501 5.12 -16.53 1.72
CA ASN A 501 5.60 -16.95 0.40
C ASN A 501 4.67 -18.05 -0.17
N TYR A 502 4.05 -17.78 -1.31
CA TYR A 502 3.08 -18.66 -1.95
C TYR A 502 3.68 -19.98 -2.45
N LEU A 503 4.85 -19.93 -3.09
CA LEU A 503 5.49 -21.14 -3.65
C LEU A 503 5.96 -22.09 -2.53
N GLN A 504 6.46 -21.53 -1.43
CA GLN A 504 6.86 -22.29 -0.25
C GLN A 504 5.67 -22.65 0.66
N LYS A 505 4.47 -22.14 0.35
CA LYS A 505 3.25 -22.30 1.16
C LYS A 505 3.43 -21.79 2.60
N VAL A 506 4.19 -20.71 2.76
CA VAL A 506 4.43 -20.03 4.04
C VAL A 506 3.44 -18.89 4.19
N GLN A 507 2.71 -18.88 5.30
CA GLN A 507 1.82 -17.78 5.69
C GLN A 507 2.62 -16.69 6.42
N PRO A 508 2.23 -15.40 6.31
CA PRO A 508 2.85 -14.34 7.10
C PRO A 508 2.63 -14.56 8.60
N GLU A 509 3.54 -13.99 9.40
CA GLU A 509 3.41 -13.96 10.85
C GLU A 509 2.19 -13.17 11.31
N ASP A 510 1.65 -13.58 12.46
CA ASP A 510 0.40 -13.04 12.96
C ASP A 510 0.64 -11.67 13.60
N VAL A 511 -0.10 -10.65 13.16
CA VAL A 511 -0.08 -9.31 13.74
C VAL A 511 -1.41 -9.05 14.43
N TYR A 512 -1.34 -8.62 15.68
CA TYR A 512 -2.49 -8.25 16.49
C TYR A 512 -2.41 -6.77 16.81
N TYR A 513 -3.47 -6.01 16.54
CA TYR A 513 -3.59 -4.62 16.94
C TYR A 513 -4.39 -4.50 18.24
N SER A 514 -4.08 -3.48 19.06
CA SER A 514 -4.92 -3.14 20.21
C SER A 514 -6.29 -2.68 19.75
N ASN A 515 -7.34 -3.04 20.50
CA ASN A 515 -8.72 -2.60 20.23
C ASN A 515 -9.00 -1.17 20.70
N PHE A 516 -7.98 -0.44 21.11
CA PHE A 516 -8.02 0.95 21.54
C PHE A 516 -6.89 1.74 20.87
N GLU A 517 -7.16 3.02 20.63
CA GLU A 517 -6.18 4.05 20.27
C GLU A 517 -5.99 4.95 21.50
N LEU A 518 -4.74 5.30 21.81
CA LEU A 518 -4.41 6.24 22.88
C LEU A 518 -4.11 7.63 22.33
N ASP A 519 -4.91 8.61 22.75
CA ASP A 519 -4.62 10.05 22.62
C ASP A 519 -3.76 10.49 23.81
N ILE A 520 -2.44 10.32 23.69
CA ILE A 520 -1.48 10.65 24.74
C ILE A 520 -1.41 12.17 24.90
N ARG A 521 -1.46 12.61 26.15
CA ARG A 521 -1.38 14.02 26.54
C ARG A 521 -0.16 14.27 27.42
N ALA A 522 0.32 15.49 27.35
CA ALA A 522 1.39 16.01 28.19
C ALA A 522 1.06 15.81 29.68
N ASN A 523 2.03 15.33 30.45
CA ASN A 523 1.98 15.09 31.89
C ASN A 523 0.90 14.09 32.34
N TRP A 524 0.54 13.12 31.48
CA TRP A 524 -0.45 12.09 31.78
C TRP A 524 0.19 10.69 31.79
N ASP A 525 -0.27 9.87 32.71
CA ASP A 525 0.08 8.45 32.81
C ASP A 525 -1.12 7.59 32.40
N PHE A 526 -0.92 6.75 31.39
CA PHE A 526 -1.93 5.83 30.89
C PHE A 526 -1.63 4.42 31.39
N ASN A 527 -2.66 3.69 31.80
CA ASN A 527 -2.56 2.30 32.24
C ASN A 527 -3.55 1.48 31.43
N GLU A 528 -3.05 0.71 30.48
CA GLU A 528 -3.88 -0.07 29.57
C GLU A 528 -3.51 -1.54 29.58
N THR A 529 -4.44 -2.39 29.14
CA THR A 529 -4.21 -3.84 29.02
C THR A 529 -4.39 -4.30 27.59
N PHE A 530 -3.34 -4.86 27.01
CA PHE A 530 -3.37 -5.50 25.70
C PHE A 530 -3.45 -7.02 25.88
N ASN A 531 -4.65 -7.57 25.68
CA ASN A 531 -4.92 -8.99 25.92
C ASN A 531 -5.27 -9.75 24.63
N LEU A 532 -4.30 -10.53 24.14
CA LEU A 532 -4.44 -11.31 22.92
C LEU A 532 -5.48 -12.44 23.02
N LYS A 533 -5.81 -12.91 24.24
CA LYS A 533 -6.83 -13.97 24.43
C LYS A 533 -8.24 -13.51 24.07
N ILE A 534 -8.51 -12.21 24.15
CA ILE A 534 -9.83 -11.63 23.84
C ILE A 534 -9.94 -11.34 22.34
N ILE A 535 -8.86 -10.84 21.73
CA ILE A 535 -8.84 -10.42 20.33
C ILE A 535 -9.06 -11.59 19.36
N LYS A 536 -8.56 -12.77 19.72
CA LYS A 536 -8.78 -14.01 18.96
C LYS A 536 -10.26 -14.42 18.83
N ILE A 537 -11.12 -13.94 19.75
CA ILE A 537 -12.56 -14.22 19.73
C ILE A 537 -13.27 -13.27 18.74
N ASP A 538 -12.86 -12.01 18.67
CA ASP A 538 -13.50 -10.98 17.84
C ASP A 538 -13.19 -11.11 16.34
N SER A 539 -12.01 -11.61 15.96
CA SER A 539 -11.65 -11.86 14.55
C SER A 539 -12.51 -12.95 13.87
N THR A 540 -13.32 -13.68 14.65
CA THR A 540 -14.32 -14.64 14.14
C THR A 540 -15.73 -14.06 14.00
N LEU A 541 -15.97 -12.83 14.47
CA LEU A 541 -17.27 -12.15 14.49
C LEU A 541 -17.24 -10.89 13.61
N ILE A 542 -17.09 -11.07 12.30
CA ILE A 542 -17.30 -9.96 11.35
C ILE A 542 -18.80 -9.73 11.21
N LYS A 543 -19.24 -8.49 11.52
CA LYS A 543 -20.60 -7.98 11.36
C LYS A 543 -21.15 -8.33 9.97
N THR A 544 -22.18 -9.16 9.94
CA THR A 544 -23.07 -9.32 8.80
C THR A 544 -24.02 -8.13 8.74
N ASP A 545 -23.56 -6.99 8.23
CA ASP A 545 -24.48 -5.98 7.76
C ASP A 545 -24.98 -6.39 6.36
N SER A 546 -26.19 -6.98 6.39
CA SER A 546 -27.18 -7.05 5.31
C SER A 546 -26.67 -7.14 3.87
N ILE A 547 -26.39 -8.37 3.42
CA ILE A 547 -26.59 -8.77 2.02
C ILE A 547 -27.79 -9.71 2.02
N ASN A 548 -28.98 -9.15 1.83
CA ASN A 548 -30.19 -9.86 1.41
C ASN A 548 -30.60 -9.31 0.06
#